data_AF-A0A7J2HKU3-F1
#
_entry.id   AF-A0A7J2HKU3-F1
#
_cell.length_a   1.000
_cell.length_b   1.000
_cell.length_c   1.000
_cell.angle_alpha   90.00
_cell.angle_beta   90.00
_cell.angle_gamma   90.00
#
_symmetry.space_group_name_H-M   'P 1'
#
loop_
_entity.id
_entity.type
_entity.pdbx_description
1 polymer ?
#
loop_
_entity_poly.entity_id
_entity_poly.type
_entity_poly.pdbx_seq_one_letter_code
_entity_poly.pdbx_strand_id
1 'polypeptide(L)'
;LKVYVARMYNAFNLLWPQGYVATRTCSYAQWEEREVAYEIWRRIREKYPDLGELMGEKCKILGYCPERKWCPIILKYREYDDEEHKRHQ
;
A
#
# COMPACT_ATOMS: atom_id res chain seq x y z
N LEU A 1 21.03 -10.29 -19.18
CA LEU A 1 20.21 -11.39 -18.62
C LEU A 1 18.80 -10.85 -18.37
N LYS A 2 17.75 -11.48 -18.92
CA LYS A 2 16.35 -11.11 -18.63
C LYS A 2 15.76 -12.19 -17.74
N VAL A 3 15.17 -11.80 -16.62
CA VAL A 3 14.51 -12.72 -15.68
C VAL A 3 13.02 -12.45 -15.73
N TYR A 4 12.25 -13.48 -16.06
CA TYR A 4 10.79 -13.43 -16.07
C TYR A 4 10.27 -14.15 -14.82
N VAL A 5 9.27 -13.57 -14.17
CA VAL A 5 8.71 -14.10 -12.93
C VAL A 5 7.19 -14.13 -13.05
N ALA A 6 6.59 -15.25 -12.70
CA ALA A 6 5.16 -15.35 -12.43
C ALA A 6 4.94 -15.30 -10.90
N ARG A 7 4.05 -14.41 -10.44
CA ARG A 7 3.67 -14.29 -9.02
C ARG A 7 2.16 -14.55 -8.93
N MET A 8 1.74 -15.35 -7.95
CA MET A 8 0.34 -15.61 -7.67
C MET A 8 0.00 -15.14 -6.25
N TYR A 9 -1.11 -14.42 -6.13
CA TYR A 9 -1.61 -13.91 -4.87
C TYR A 9 -3.09 -14.27 -4.72
N ASN A 10 -3.50 -14.63 -3.51
CA ASN A 10 -4.92 -14.73 -3.16
C ASN A 10 -5.42 -13.37 -2.64
N ALA A 11 -6.74 -13.25 -2.40
CA ALA A 11 -7.34 -12.02 -1.91
C ALA A 11 -6.75 -11.57 -0.56
N PHE A 12 -6.47 -12.50 0.36
CA PHE A 12 -5.86 -12.16 1.65
C PHE A 12 -4.51 -11.44 1.47
N ASN A 13 -3.64 -11.94 0.60
CA ASN A 13 -2.36 -11.31 0.30
C ASN A 13 -2.49 -9.92 -0.35
N LEU A 14 -3.61 -9.62 -1.00
CA LEU A 14 -3.85 -8.35 -1.67
C LEU A 14 -4.54 -7.31 -0.78
N LEU A 15 -5.43 -7.76 0.11
CA LEU A 15 -6.30 -6.90 0.93
C LEU A 15 -5.75 -6.63 2.34
N TRP A 16 -4.93 -7.53 2.87
CA TRP A 16 -4.45 -7.41 4.24
C TRP A 16 -3.41 -6.28 4.38
N PRO A 17 -3.39 -5.51 5.49
CA PRO A 17 -2.43 -4.40 5.68
C PRO A 17 -0.96 -4.83 5.65
N GLN A 18 -0.68 -6.11 5.93
CA GLN A 18 0.65 -6.73 5.84
C GLN A 18 0.85 -7.51 4.53
N GLY A 19 -0.14 -7.47 3.64
CA GLY A 19 -0.11 -8.07 2.31
C GLY A 19 0.83 -7.35 1.34
N TYR A 20 0.98 -7.94 0.15
CA TYR A 20 1.93 -7.46 -0.85
C TYR A 20 1.62 -6.02 -1.29
N VAL A 21 0.38 -5.72 -1.65
CA VAL A 21 0.03 -4.38 -2.15
C VAL A 21 0.24 -3.33 -1.06
N ALA A 22 -0.29 -3.54 0.14
CA ALA A 22 -0.17 -2.59 1.24
C ALA A 22 1.28 -2.31 1.67
N THR A 23 2.13 -3.34 1.69
CA THR A 23 3.54 -3.19 2.09
C THR A 23 4.41 -2.62 0.96
N ARG A 24 4.12 -2.93 -0.31
CA ARG A 24 4.95 -2.50 -1.44
C ARG A 24 4.57 -1.15 -2.00
N THR A 25 3.36 -0.65 -1.75
CA THR A 25 3.01 0.74 -2.08
C THR A 25 3.57 1.77 -1.08
N CYS A 26 4.14 1.31 0.04
CA CYS A 26 4.78 2.16 1.06
C CYS A 26 6.01 2.91 0.53
N SER A 27 6.26 4.12 1.06
CA SER A 27 7.43 4.95 0.72
C SER A 27 8.78 4.32 1.11
N TYR A 28 8.78 3.38 2.05
CA TYR A 28 9.96 2.65 2.49
C TYR A 28 10.29 1.44 1.60
N ALA A 29 9.36 1.01 0.75
CA ALA A 29 9.63 -0.03 -0.23
C ALA A 29 10.48 0.53 -1.39
N GLN A 30 11.28 -0.32 -2.03
CA GLN A 30 12.02 0.03 -3.24
C GLN A 30 11.06 0.50 -4.35
N TRP A 31 11.44 1.55 -5.09
CA TRP A 31 10.54 2.25 -6.01
C TRP A 31 10.06 1.38 -7.18
N GLU A 32 10.89 0.47 -7.71
CA GLU A 32 10.48 -0.45 -8.79
C GLU A 32 9.38 -1.41 -8.33
N GLU A 33 9.49 -1.96 -7.11
CA GLU A 33 8.44 -2.82 -6.55
C GLU A 33 7.17 -2.03 -6.23
N ARG A 34 7.32 -0.74 -5.90
CA ARG A 34 6.19 0.16 -5.66
C ARG A 34 5.39 0.40 -6.94
N GLU A 35 6.06 0.64 -8.06
CA GLU A 35 5.41 0.80 -9.36
C GLU A 35 4.64 -0.46 -9.76
N VAL A 36 5.23 -1.64 -9.58
CA VAL A 36 4.57 -2.94 -9.83
C VAL A 36 3.33 -3.09 -8.94
N ALA A 37 3.42 -2.77 -7.65
CA ALA A 37 2.30 -2.87 -6.73
C ALA A 37 1.15 -1.92 -7.08
N TYR A 38 1.45 -0.67 -7.45
CA TYR A 38 0.44 0.28 -7.93
C TYR A 38 -0.21 -0.18 -9.24
N GLU A 39 0.54 -0.76 -10.17
CA GLU A 39 -0.01 -1.29 -11.42
C GLU A 39 -0.96 -2.47 -11.19
N ILE A 40 -0.59 -3.39 -10.29
CA ILE A 40 -1.48 -4.49 -9.87
C ILE A 40 -2.78 -3.92 -9.28
N TRP A 41 -2.66 -2.97 -8.36
CA TRP A 41 -3.81 -2.34 -7.72
C TRP A 41 -4.72 -1.62 -8.73
N ARG A 42 -4.13 -0.82 -9.64
CA ARG A 42 -4.86 -0.11 -10.70
C ARG A 42 -5.66 -1.07 -11.58
N ARG A 43 -5.05 -2.14 -12.07
CA ARG A 43 -5.73 -3.13 -12.93
C ARG A 43 -6.86 -3.86 -12.21
N ILE A 44 -6.69 -4.16 -10.92
CA ILE A 44 -7.75 -4.77 -10.12
C ILE A 44 -8.89 -3.77 -9.95
N ARG A 45 -8.61 -2.51 -9.63
CA ARG A 45 -9.62 -1.45 -9.46
C ARG A 45 -10.41 -1.20 -10.74
N GLU A 46 -9.76 -1.24 -11.90
CA GLU A 46 -10.44 -1.09 -13.20
C GLU A 46 -11.45 -2.21 -13.48
N LYS A 47 -11.14 -3.44 -13.06
CA LYS A 47 -11.99 -4.61 -13.30
C LYS A 47 -13.02 -4.85 -12.19
N TYR A 48 -12.64 -4.58 -10.95
CA TYR A 48 -13.41 -4.81 -9.73
C TYR A 48 -13.26 -3.61 -8.79
N PRO A 49 -13.99 -2.51 -9.03
CA PRO A 49 -13.85 -1.26 -8.27
C PRO A 49 -14.01 -1.44 -6.76
N ASP A 50 -15.01 -2.20 -6.33
CA ASP A 50 -15.31 -2.44 -4.91
C ASP A 50 -14.12 -3.12 -4.21
N LEU A 51 -13.49 -4.10 -4.87
CA LEU A 51 -12.30 -4.76 -4.34
C LEU A 51 -11.09 -3.81 -4.33
N GLY A 52 -10.93 -3.02 -5.39
CA GLY A 52 -9.88 -2.02 -5.47
C GLY A 52 -9.96 -0.97 -4.37
N GLU A 53 -11.17 -0.63 -3.88
CA GLU A 53 -11.33 0.34 -2.80
C GLU A 53 -10.90 -0.22 -1.44
N LEU A 54 -11.05 -1.53 -1.21
CA LEU A 54 -10.56 -2.22 -0.02
C LEU A 54 -9.03 -2.37 0.00
N MET A 55 -8.39 -2.27 -1.17
CA MET A 55 -6.94 -2.31 -1.33
C MET A 55 -6.31 -0.92 -1.20
N GLY A 56 -4.99 -0.89 -1.06
CA GLY A 56 -4.19 0.33 -1.16
C GLY A 56 -2.99 0.32 -0.23
N GLU A 57 -2.47 1.51 0.05
CA GLU A 57 -1.36 1.69 0.98
C GLU A 57 -1.72 1.28 2.40
N LYS A 58 -0.75 0.72 3.12
CA LYS A 58 -0.91 0.29 4.52
C LYS A 58 -1.52 1.39 5.41
N CYS A 59 -1.12 2.65 5.23
CA CYS A 59 -1.67 3.79 5.98
C CYS A 59 -3.12 4.14 5.61
N LYS A 60 -3.57 3.84 4.38
CA LYS A 60 -4.99 3.95 3.98
C LYS A 60 -5.83 2.98 4.82
N ILE A 61 -5.37 1.73 4.92
CA ILE A 61 -6.13 0.64 5.55
C ILE A 61 -6.11 0.76 7.08
N LEU A 62 -4.96 1.10 7.68
CA LEU A 62 -4.82 1.22 9.13
C LEU A 62 -5.35 2.54 9.69
N GLY A 63 -5.37 3.60 8.89
CA GLY A 63 -5.74 4.94 9.33
C GLY A 63 -4.63 5.73 10.03
N TYR A 64 -3.44 5.15 10.20
CA TYR A 64 -2.24 5.82 10.71
C TYR A 64 -1.01 5.28 9.98
N CYS A 65 0.13 5.97 10.07
CA CYS A 65 1.38 5.44 9.55
C CYS A 65 2.02 4.52 10.61
N PRO A 66 2.21 3.22 10.33
CA PRO A 66 2.80 2.28 11.29
C PRO A 66 4.33 2.27 11.27
N GLU A 67 4.96 3.07 10.40
CA GLU A 67 6.41 3.16 10.29
C GLU A 67 6.96 4.12 11.35
N ARG A 68 8.23 3.94 11.74
CA ARG A 68 8.85 4.75 12.81
C ARG A 68 8.84 6.26 12.52
N LYS A 69 8.96 6.64 11.25
CA LYS A 69 8.71 8.00 10.77
C LYS A 69 7.63 7.93 9.71
N TRP A 70 6.67 8.82 9.78
CA TRP A 70 5.61 8.88 8.78
C TRP A 70 6.11 9.49 7.47
N CYS A 71 5.32 9.33 6.41
CA CYS A 71 5.65 9.84 5.08
C CYS A 71 4.45 10.54 4.44
N PRO A 72 4.66 11.46 3.47
CA PRO A 72 3.57 12.23 2.85
C PRO A 72 2.50 11.42 2.12
N ILE A 73 2.68 10.12 1.88
CA ILE A 73 1.66 9.28 1.22
C ILE A 73 0.35 9.27 2.01
N ILE A 74 0.41 9.30 3.34
CA ILE A 74 -0.80 9.31 4.18
C ILE A 74 -1.67 10.54 3.95
N LEU A 75 -1.07 11.65 3.49
CA LEU A 75 -1.76 12.92 3.22
C LEU A 75 -2.76 12.82 2.06
N LYS A 76 -2.67 11.78 1.23
CA LYS A 76 -3.71 11.45 0.24
C LYS A 76 -5.07 11.15 0.89
N TYR A 77 -5.07 10.73 2.15
CA TYR A 77 -6.23 10.15 2.83
C TYR A 77 -6.71 10.96 4.02
N ARG A 78 -5.82 11.73 4.66
CA ARG A 78 -6.13 12.50 5.87
C ARG A 78 -5.05 13.53 6.17
N GLU A 79 -5.42 14.57 6.90
CA GLU A 79 -4.44 15.44 7.57
C GLU A 79 -3.65 14.60 8.58
N TYR A 80 -2.33 14.78 8.58
CA TYR A 80 -1.42 14.01 9.42
C TYR A 80 -0.17 14.82 9.67
N ASP A 81 0.29 14.85 10.92
CA ASP A 81 1.48 15.57 11.34
C ASP A 81 2.26 14.77 12.40
N ASP A 82 3.35 15.35 12.88
CA ASP A 82 4.20 14.72 13.89
C ASP A 82 3.50 14.53 15.24
N GLU A 83 2.54 15.38 15.60
CA GLU A 83 1.80 15.26 16.86
C GLU A 83 0.81 14.11 16.80
N GLU A 84 0.04 14.03 15.72
CA GLU A 84 -0.87 12.92 15.45
C GLU A 84 -0.09 11.61 15.34
N HIS A 85 1.06 11.61 14.65
CA HIS A 85 1.89 10.41 14.54
C HIS A 85 2.35 9.86 15.90
N LYS A 86 2.72 10.74 16.84
CA LYS A 86 3.13 10.36 18.20
C LYS A 86 1.99 9.72 19.01
N ARG A 87 0.72 9.98 18.68
CA ARG A 87 -0.42 9.35 19.37
C ARG A 87 -0.60 7.87 19.00
N HIS A 88 -0.01 7.42 17.89
CA HIS A 88 -0.13 6.05 17.37
C HIS A 88 1.16 5.22 17.55
N GLN A 89 2.17 5.74 18.25
CA GLN A 89 3.43 5.04 18.58
C GLN A 89 3.54 4.75 20.08
#